data_AF-A0A550GPW2-F1
#
_entry.id   AF-A0A550GPW2-F1
#
_cell.length_a   1.000
_cell.length_b   1.000
_cell.length_c   1.000
_cell.angle_alpha   90.00
_cell.angle_beta   90.00
_cell.angle_gamma   90.00
#
_symmetry.space_group_name_H-M   'P 1'
#
loop_
_entity.id
_entity.type
_entity.pdbx_description
1 polymer ?
#
loop_
_entity_poly.entity_id
_entity_poly.type
_entity_poly.pdbx_seq_one_letter_code
_entity_poly.pdbx_strand_id
1 'polypeptide(L)'
;MNRKKIITFLIFFVIELIFVISAVSGQCDRCSGTGKIICYNCQGTGKVQTSEPVEICEYCLGFGVIQPTITKKSAFAQTGDKEVFVSGTFENDQTDGIYGMAIAEVIGETTTYTNSSERIYFPPNEEILVTVIVNNIPNDDWNWISKFGNLKTNIYLSNIDSLSCPLCGGDGILTPLATCSICYGTGFTDCPDCNSNFGLTGGVTTIGVIAIIGLVILSTIIIRRRKITEKDLRKMSFYEYQNWIIEKLSVERAQIRDSRLGIDGYTKDGEAIQINQSHNVGKAEVYKFANILSKKKIRRGIIIAFNFNDDVFEAINGARQHFRIIIETVMVKKLID
;
A
#
# COMPACT_ATOMS: atom_id res chain seq x y z
N MET A 1 10.06 54.62 28.74
CA MET A 1 10.12 53.15 28.58
C MET A 1 11.30 52.63 29.41
N ASN A 2 11.07 51.67 30.30
CA ASN A 2 12.00 51.33 31.37
C ASN A 2 13.21 50.56 30.81
N ARG A 3 14.45 51.02 31.06
CA ARG A 3 15.70 50.49 30.45
C ARG A 3 15.83 48.97 30.60
N LYS A 4 15.32 48.40 31.69
CA LYS A 4 15.32 46.94 31.91
C LYS A 4 14.47 46.16 30.91
N LYS A 5 13.35 46.71 30.41
CA LYS A 5 12.49 46.01 29.43
C LYS A 5 13.07 46.02 28.01
N ILE A 6 13.91 47.00 27.68
CA ILE A 6 14.58 47.08 26.36
C ILE A 6 15.68 46.03 26.24
N ILE A 7 16.42 45.79 27.33
CA ILE A 7 17.51 44.81 27.35
C ILE A 7 16.96 43.37 27.25
N THR A 8 15.84 43.06 27.92
CA THR A 8 15.21 41.73 27.81
C THR A 8 14.70 41.44 26.40
N PHE A 9 14.19 42.44 25.70
CA PHE A 9 13.69 42.27 24.33
C PHE A 9 14.82 42.08 23.31
N LEU A 10 15.95 42.79 23.48
CA LEU A 10 17.13 42.61 22.64
C LEU A 10 17.78 41.23 22.82
N ILE A 11 17.81 40.69 24.04
CA ILE A 11 18.35 39.35 24.30
C ILE A 11 17.47 38.27 23.67
N PHE A 12 16.14 38.41 23.70
CA PHE A 12 15.23 37.45 23.08
C PHE A 12 15.35 37.45 21.54
N PHE A 13 15.55 38.63 20.94
CA PHE A 13 15.72 38.77 19.49
C PHE A 13 17.06 38.20 19.00
N VAL A 14 18.12 38.31 19.81
CA VAL A 14 19.44 37.72 19.48
C VAL A 14 19.42 36.19 19.62
N ILE A 15 18.65 35.63 20.57
CA ILE A 15 18.51 34.17 20.73
C ILE A 15 17.72 33.54 19.57
N GLU A 16 16.70 34.23 19.03
CA GLU A 16 16.00 33.79 17.81
C GLU A 16 16.90 33.89 16.57
N LEU A 17 17.78 34.89 16.49
CA LEU A 17 18.71 35.05 15.37
C LEU A 17 19.78 33.94 15.32
N ILE A 18 20.16 33.38 16.48
CA ILE A 18 21.11 32.27 16.56
C ILE A 18 20.48 30.93 16.11
N PHE A 19 19.16 30.79 16.15
CA PHE A 19 18.47 29.59 15.67
C PHE A 19 18.25 29.54 14.15
N VAL A 20 18.57 30.61 13.42
CA VAL A 20 18.41 30.68 11.94
C VAL A 20 19.70 30.33 11.18
N ILE A 21 20.85 30.17 11.86
CA ILE A 21 22.15 29.88 11.20
C ILE A 21 22.53 28.40 11.30
N SER A 22 21.60 27.49 11.02
CA SER A 22 21.88 26.06 10.87
C SER A 22 21.15 25.47 9.66
N ALA A 23 21.32 26.11 8.51
CA ALA A 23 21.01 25.52 7.21
C ALA A 23 21.72 26.32 6.09
N VAL A 24 23.06 26.34 6.11
CA VAL A 24 23.84 26.67 4.91
C VAL A 24 24.58 25.40 4.52
N SER A 25 23.90 24.54 3.76
CA SER A 25 24.60 23.59 2.89
C SER A 25 24.77 24.29 1.55
N GLY A 26 26.03 24.57 1.22
CA GLY A 26 26.39 25.24 -0.03
C GLY A 26 25.96 24.40 -1.22
N GLN A 27 25.16 24.99 -2.10
CA GLN A 27 25.04 24.52 -3.47
C GLN A 27 26.14 25.13 -4.32
N CYS A 28 26.74 24.28 -5.14
CA CYS A 28 27.68 24.68 -6.16
C CYS A 28 26.90 25.12 -7.41
N ASP A 29 27.08 26.36 -7.87
CA ASP A 29 26.39 26.89 -9.05
C ASP A 29 26.93 26.38 -10.40
N ARG A 30 27.89 25.45 -10.40
CA ARG A 30 28.38 24.68 -11.57
C ARG A 30 29.42 23.67 -11.07
N CYS A 31 28.94 22.54 -10.56
CA CYS A 31 29.68 21.38 -10.01
C CYS A 31 31.22 21.48 -9.85
N SER A 32 31.68 21.72 -8.63
CA SER A 32 33.04 21.51 -8.14
C SER A 32 33.05 20.34 -7.14
N GLY A 33 33.15 19.10 -7.65
CA GLY A 33 33.35 17.90 -6.84
C GLY A 33 33.94 16.75 -7.67
N THR A 34 35.01 16.13 -7.18
CA THR A 34 35.62 14.92 -7.72
C THR A 34 35.06 13.69 -7.00
N GLY A 35 34.24 12.90 -7.69
CA GLY A 35 33.70 11.63 -7.17
C GLY A 35 33.88 10.50 -8.19
N LYS A 36 34.62 9.46 -7.82
CA LYS A 36 34.63 8.17 -8.54
C LYS A 36 33.33 7.42 -8.22
N ILE A 37 32.63 6.95 -9.24
CA ILE A 37 31.52 6.02 -9.08
C ILE A 37 32.08 4.59 -9.15
N ILE A 38 31.90 3.81 -8.08
CA ILE A 38 32.20 2.36 -8.05
C ILE A 38 30.90 1.63 -8.36
N CYS A 39 30.92 0.77 -9.39
CA CYS A 39 29.84 -0.17 -9.69
C CYS A 39 30.09 -1.47 -8.89
N TYR A 40 29.15 -1.84 -8.01
CA TYR A 40 29.29 -3.00 -7.13
C TYR A 40 28.79 -4.33 -7.70
N ASN A 41 28.30 -4.38 -8.95
CA ASN A 41 27.56 -5.55 -9.44
C ASN A 41 28.23 -6.40 -10.54
N CYS A 42 29.46 -6.08 -10.96
CA CYS A 42 30.16 -6.92 -11.95
C CYS A 42 31.65 -7.05 -11.61
N GLN A 43 32.02 -8.13 -10.91
CA GLN A 43 33.40 -8.65 -10.91
C GLN A 43 33.49 -9.98 -11.69
N GLY A 44 33.11 -9.97 -12.96
CA GLY A 44 33.29 -11.14 -13.83
C GLY A 44 32.92 -10.85 -15.27
N THR A 45 33.83 -11.15 -16.19
CA THR A 45 33.59 -11.13 -17.64
C THR A 45 32.86 -12.40 -18.04
N GLY A 46 31.58 -12.29 -18.41
CA GLY A 46 30.80 -13.37 -19.02
C GLY A 46 29.77 -12.81 -19.98
N LYS A 47 29.72 -13.33 -21.21
CA LYS A 47 28.69 -13.01 -22.20
C LYS A 47 27.52 -13.99 -22.00
N VAL A 48 26.28 -13.50 -22.06
CA VAL A 48 25.11 -14.35 -22.29
C VAL A 48 24.40 -13.84 -23.55
N GLN A 49 24.46 -14.66 -24.59
CA GLN A 49 23.51 -14.64 -25.70
C GLN A 49 22.34 -15.53 -25.29
N THR A 50 21.12 -15.01 -25.36
CA THR A 50 19.95 -15.84 -25.70
C THR A 50 19.00 -15.01 -26.56
N SER A 51 18.78 -15.52 -27.77
CA SER A 51 17.82 -15.04 -28.75
C SER A 51 16.62 -15.97 -28.72
N GLU A 52 15.83 -15.94 -27.64
CA GLU A 52 14.49 -16.53 -27.61
C GLU A 52 13.58 -15.62 -26.79
N PRO A 53 12.33 -15.38 -27.23
CA PRO A 53 11.37 -14.58 -26.47
C PRO A 53 11.03 -15.33 -25.18
N VAL A 54 11.32 -14.72 -24.04
CA VAL A 54 10.89 -15.21 -22.73
C VAL A 54 9.37 -15.10 -22.67
N GLU A 55 8.68 -16.24 -22.62
CA GLU A 55 7.23 -16.27 -22.38
C GLU A 55 6.95 -15.63 -21.02
N ILE A 56 6.16 -14.56 -21.04
CA ILE A 56 5.73 -13.84 -19.85
C ILE A 56 4.71 -14.73 -19.14
N CYS A 57 4.94 -15.04 -17.86
CA CYS A 57 3.98 -15.78 -17.05
C CYS A 57 2.62 -15.06 -17.04
N GLU A 58 1.60 -15.66 -17.67
CA GLU A 58 0.25 -15.10 -17.81
C GLU A 58 -0.44 -14.83 -16.48
N TYR A 59 0.01 -15.46 -15.39
CA TYR A 59 -0.59 -15.35 -14.07
C TYR A 59 -0.12 -14.13 -13.27
N CYS A 60 1.13 -13.69 -13.44
CA CYS A 60 1.67 -12.60 -12.63
C CYS A 60 2.10 -11.37 -13.44
N LEU A 61 2.28 -11.47 -14.76
CA LEU A 61 2.72 -10.38 -15.65
C LEU A 61 3.91 -9.55 -15.10
N GLY A 62 4.68 -10.11 -14.16
CA GLY A 62 5.70 -9.48 -13.35
C GLY A 62 6.24 -10.46 -12.30
N PHE A 63 7.41 -10.17 -11.70
CA PHE A 63 8.05 -11.03 -10.69
C PHE A 63 7.38 -10.82 -9.33
N GLY A 64 6.33 -11.58 -9.05
CA GLY A 64 5.64 -11.59 -7.75
C GLY A 64 5.90 -12.89 -7.01
N VAL A 65 6.23 -12.80 -5.73
CA VAL A 65 6.15 -13.96 -4.83
C VAL A 65 4.67 -14.27 -4.63
N ILE A 66 4.21 -15.42 -5.12
CA ILE A 66 2.85 -15.89 -4.84
C ILE A 66 2.83 -16.24 -3.36
N GLN A 67 2.06 -15.50 -2.56
CA GLN A 67 1.79 -15.90 -1.18
C GLN A 67 0.80 -17.07 -1.22
N PRO A 68 1.22 -18.28 -0.81
CA PRO A 68 0.32 -19.42 -0.81
C PRO A 68 -0.86 -19.18 0.13
N THR A 69 -2.04 -19.62 -0.30
CA THR A 69 -3.25 -19.56 0.53
C THR A 69 -3.50 -20.91 1.18
N ILE A 70 -3.29 -21.00 2.49
CA ILE A 70 -3.68 -22.16 3.31
C ILE A 70 -4.80 -21.70 4.25
N THR A 71 -5.97 -22.33 4.15
CA THR A 71 -7.18 -21.97 4.87
C THR A 71 -7.37 -22.85 6.11
N LYS A 72 -7.52 -22.24 7.29
CA LYS A 72 -7.91 -22.94 8.52
C LYS A 72 -9.42 -23.25 8.50
N LYS A 73 -9.79 -24.53 8.51
CA LYS A 73 -11.20 -25.00 8.50
C LYS A 73 -11.80 -25.12 9.88
N SER A 74 -11.05 -25.69 10.81
CA SER A 74 -11.49 -25.95 12.17
C SER A 74 -10.32 -25.83 13.13
N ALA A 75 -10.64 -25.60 14.41
CA ALA A 75 -9.68 -25.69 15.50
C ALA A 75 -10.39 -26.23 16.74
N PHE A 76 -9.72 -27.10 17.47
CA PHE A 76 -10.17 -27.61 18.76
C PHE A 76 -8.97 -27.83 19.67
N ALA A 77 -9.22 -27.93 20.97
CA ALA A 77 -8.16 -28.21 21.91
C ALA A 77 -8.62 -29.18 23.01
N GLN A 78 -7.68 -29.97 23.51
CA GLN A 78 -7.89 -30.96 24.56
C GLN A 78 -6.80 -30.83 25.61
N THR A 79 -7.17 -30.98 26.89
CA THR A 79 -6.22 -30.94 28.01
C THR A 79 -5.77 -32.35 28.37
N GLY A 80 -4.46 -32.55 28.52
CA GLY A 80 -3.84 -33.76 29.09
C GLY A 80 -3.30 -33.54 30.49
N ASP A 81 -2.32 -34.35 30.92
CA ASP A 81 -1.60 -34.14 32.18
C ASP A 81 -0.55 -33.03 32.01
N LYS A 82 -0.90 -31.79 32.41
CA LYS A 82 -0.07 -30.58 32.31
C LYS A 82 0.31 -30.15 30.88
N GLU A 83 -0.43 -30.64 29.90
CA GLU A 83 -0.25 -30.31 28.49
C GLU A 83 -1.58 -29.94 27.85
N VAL A 84 -1.53 -29.07 26.85
CA VAL A 84 -2.69 -28.73 26.02
C VAL A 84 -2.39 -29.09 24.58
N PHE A 85 -3.19 -30.00 24.04
CA PHE A 85 -3.17 -30.38 22.63
C PHE A 85 -4.05 -29.41 21.87
N VAL A 86 -3.46 -28.55 21.05
CA VAL A 86 -4.20 -27.64 20.17
C VAL A 86 -4.12 -28.18 18.75
N SER A 87 -5.27 -28.50 18.19
CA SER A 87 -5.38 -29.09 16.85
C SER A 87 -6.14 -28.17 15.91
N GLY A 88 -5.73 -28.15 14.65
CA GLY A 88 -6.41 -27.42 13.58
C GLY A 88 -6.41 -28.20 12.28
N THR A 89 -7.52 -28.16 11.55
CA THR A 89 -7.59 -28.68 10.18
C THR A 89 -7.30 -27.54 9.21
N PHE A 90 -6.32 -27.75 8.34
CA PHE A 90 -5.87 -26.78 7.34
C PHE A 90 -6.00 -27.37 5.93
N GLU A 91 -6.50 -26.58 4.99
CA GLU A 91 -6.58 -26.94 3.56
C GLU A 91 -5.63 -26.05 2.76
N ASN A 92 -4.78 -26.65 1.94
CA ASN A 92 -3.97 -25.93 0.98
C ASN A 92 -4.77 -25.69 -0.30
N ASP A 93 -5.16 -24.45 -0.57
CA ASP A 93 -5.97 -24.08 -1.75
C ASP A 93 -5.12 -23.94 -3.02
N GLN A 94 -3.83 -24.34 -3.00
CA GLN A 94 -2.92 -24.28 -4.14
C GLN A 94 -2.85 -25.62 -4.91
N THR A 95 -2.36 -25.54 -6.15
CA THR A 95 -2.11 -26.71 -7.00
C THR A 95 -0.84 -27.47 -6.63
N ASP A 96 0.07 -26.82 -5.91
CA ASP A 96 1.34 -27.37 -5.47
C ASP A 96 1.37 -27.51 -3.94
N GLY A 97 2.08 -28.52 -3.46
CA GLY A 97 2.28 -28.71 -2.03
C GLY A 97 3.28 -27.72 -1.45
N ILE A 98 3.02 -27.27 -0.23
CA ILE A 98 3.77 -26.19 0.43
C ILE A 98 4.21 -26.62 1.81
N TYR A 99 5.34 -26.11 2.30
CA TYR A 99 5.74 -26.31 3.68
C TYR A 99 5.41 -25.11 4.55
N GLY A 100 5.09 -25.36 5.83
CA GLY A 100 4.88 -24.31 6.83
C GLY A 100 5.01 -24.83 8.26
N MET A 101 4.89 -23.94 9.24
CA MET A 101 4.89 -24.31 10.67
C MET A 101 3.58 -23.85 11.32
N ALA A 102 2.93 -24.72 12.08
CA ALA A 102 1.79 -24.33 12.90
C ALA A 102 2.27 -23.80 14.26
N ILE A 103 1.72 -22.68 14.69
CA ILE A 103 1.91 -22.11 16.02
C ILE A 103 0.59 -22.24 16.77
N ALA A 104 0.64 -22.82 17.95
CA ALA A 104 -0.48 -22.84 18.88
C ALA A 104 -0.26 -21.88 20.04
N GLU A 105 -1.33 -21.23 20.46
CA GLU A 105 -1.40 -20.33 21.61
C GLU A 105 -2.43 -20.86 22.61
N VAL A 106 -2.07 -20.87 23.89
CA VAL A 106 -2.95 -21.18 25.01
C VAL A 106 -2.95 -20.00 25.96
N ILE A 107 -4.11 -19.39 26.17
CA ILE A 107 -4.24 -18.19 27.00
C ILE A 107 -4.52 -18.61 28.44
N GLY A 108 -3.55 -18.38 29.34
CA GLY A 108 -3.70 -18.52 30.80
C GLY A 108 -4.33 -17.28 31.44
N GLU A 109 -4.30 -17.21 32.77
CA GLU A 109 -4.82 -16.05 33.52
C GLU A 109 -3.93 -14.81 33.31
N THR A 110 -2.62 -15.02 33.33
CA THR A 110 -1.63 -13.93 33.27
C THR A 110 -0.81 -13.91 31.99
N THR A 111 -0.60 -15.07 31.37
CA THR A 111 0.38 -15.27 30.29
C THR A 111 -0.22 -16.09 29.14
N THR A 112 0.21 -15.80 27.91
CA THR A 112 -0.09 -16.65 26.75
C THR A 112 1.10 -17.57 26.48
N TYR A 113 0.84 -18.87 26.44
CA TYR A 113 1.82 -19.91 26.20
C TYR A 113 1.78 -20.29 24.73
N THR A 114 2.94 -20.30 24.08
CA THR A 114 3.05 -20.63 22.65
C THR A 114 3.98 -21.79 22.42
N ASN A 115 3.63 -22.67 21.49
CA ASN A 115 4.57 -23.66 20.95
C ASN A 115 4.38 -23.78 19.44
N SER A 116 5.38 -24.29 18.73
CA SER A 116 5.35 -24.49 17.29
C SER A 116 5.55 -25.95 16.92
N SER A 117 4.87 -26.40 15.87
CA SER A 117 5.15 -27.69 15.23
C SER A 117 6.54 -27.70 14.59
N GLU A 118 7.00 -28.89 14.21
CA GLU A 118 8.02 -29.01 13.16
C GLU A 118 7.48 -28.48 11.82
N ARG A 119 8.33 -28.47 10.79
CA ARG A 119 7.93 -28.08 9.44
C ARG A 119 7.02 -29.15 8.84
N ILE A 120 5.83 -28.75 8.39
CA ILE A 120 4.76 -29.62 7.91
C ILE A 120 4.59 -29.41 6.41
N TYR A 121 4.41 -30.49 5.66
CA TYR A 121 4.00 -30.46 4.26
C TYR A 121 2.48 -30.44 4.15
N PHE A 122 1.94 -29.48 3.40
CA PHE A 122 0.52 -29.33 3.09
C PHE A 122 0.30 -29.75 1.64
N PRO A 123 -0.18 -30.98 1.37
CA PRO A 123 -0.44 -31.45 0.01
C PRO A 123 -1.51 -30.58 -0.67
N PRO A 124 -1.47 -30.44 -2.01
CA PRO A 124 -2.38 -29.57 -2.73
C PRO A 124 -3.83 -30.07 -2.66
N ASN A 125 -4.77 -29.19 -2.33
CA ASN A 125 -6.21 -29.48 -2.20
C ASN A 125 -6.54 -30.62 -1.21
N GLU A 126 -5.68 -30.83 -0.21
CA GLU A 126 -5.92 -31.79 0.87
C GLU A 126 -6.07 -31.10 2.23
N GLU A 127 -6.97 -31.63 3.04
CA GLU A 127 -7.11 -31.24 4.45
C GLU A 127 -6.12 -32.04 5.30
N ILE A 128 -5.28 -31.32 6.06
CA ILE A 128 -4.39 -31.93 7.04
C ILE A 128 -4.77 -31.52 8.46
N LEU A 129 -4.79 -32.50 9.36
CA LEU A 129 -4.92 -32.26 10.79
C LEU A 129 -3.54 -32.02 11.39
N VAL A 130 -3.34 -30.84 11.95
CA VAL A 130 -2.11 -30.47 12.65
C VAL A 130 -2.38 -30.36 14.13
N THR A 131 -1.55 -30.99 14.95
CA THR A 131 -1.61 -30.91 16.42
C THR A 131 -0.31 -30.36 16.97
N VAL A 132 -0.41 -29.34 17.80
CA VAL A 132 0.72 -28.73 18.52
C VAL A 132 0.48 -28.89 20.02
N ILE A 133 1.49 -29.40 20.73
CA ILE A 133 1.43 -29.61 22.17
C ILE A 133 2.04 -28.40 22.86
N VAL A 134 1.25 -27.70 23.67
CA VAL A 134 1.75 -26.62 24.54
C VAL A 134 1.96 -27.19 25.93
N ASN A 135 3.22 -27.28 26.35
CA ASN A 135 3.65 -27.82 27.64
C ASN A 135 4.24 -26.73 28.53
N ASN A 136 4.73 -27.11 29.71
CA ASN A 136 5.37 -26.21 30.68
C ASN A 136 4.48 -25.06 31.17
N ILE A 137 3.16 -25.27 31.24
CA ILE A 137 2.23 -24.30 31.82
C ILE A 137 2.40 -24.34 33.36
N PRO A 138 2.73 -23.22 34.02
CA PRO A 138 2.79 -23.12 35.48
C PRO A 138 1.51 -23.58 36.16
N ASN A 139 1.63 -24.18 37.35
CA ASN A 139 0.50 -24.76 38.07
C ASN A 139 -0.65 -23.77 38.31
N ASP A 140 -0.36 -22.49 38.54
CA ASP A 140 -1.38 -21.47 38.79
C ASP A 140 -2.27 -21.25 37.55
N ASP A 141 -1.67 -21.06 36.38
CA ASP A 141 -2.39 -20.94 35.11
C ASP A 141 -3.04 -22.27 34.70
N TRP A 142 -2.42 -23.41 35.02
CA TRP A 142 -3.02 -24.73 34.77
C TRP A 142 -4.30 -24.96 35.60
N ASN A 143 -4.27 -24.58 36.88
CA ASN A 143 -5.44 -24.64 37.76
C ASN A 143 -6.55 -23.71 37.26
N TRP A 144 -6.20 -22.54 36.74
CA TRP A 144 -7.15 -21.63 36.12
C TRP A 144 -7.79 -22.26 34.86
N ILE A 145 -6.97 -22.75 33.93
CA ILE A 145 -7.41 -23.38 32.68
C ILE A 145 -8.38 -24.55 32.96
N SER A 146 -8.00 -25.45 33.87
CA SER A 146 -8.80 -26.64 34.21
C SER A 146 -10.11 -26.30 34.95
N LYS A 147 -10.13 -25.25 35.77
CA LYS A 147 -11.31 -24.85 36.54
C LYS A 147 -12.40 -24.20 35.69
N PHE A 148 -12.02 -23.40 34.69
CA PHE A 148 -13.00 -22.59 33.94
C PHE A 148 -13.61 -23.30 32.73
N GLY A 149 -13.09 -24.46 32.31
CA GLY A 149 -13.63 -25.29 31.22
C GLY A 149 -13.66 -24.64 29.83
N ASN A 150 -13.42 -23.32 29.74
CA ASN A 150 -13.40 -22.52 28.53
C ASN A 150 -11.96 -22.25 28.14
N LEU A 151 -11.29 -23.30 27.67
CA LEU A 151 -9.92 -23.22 27.19
C LEU A 151 -9.87 -22.29 25.96
N LYS A 152 -9.29 -21.10 26.13
CA LYS A 152 -9.06 -20.14 25.04
C LYS A 152 -7.76 -20.52 24.33
N THR A 153 -7.89 -21.03 23.12
CA THR A 153 -6.75 -21.39 22.27
C THR A 153 -6.83 -20.73 20.92
N ASN A 154 -5.68 -20.63 20.26
CA ASN A 154 -5.57 -20.27 18.87
C ASN A 154 -4.53 -21.18 18.20
N ILE A 155 -4.71 -21.46 16.92
CA ILE A 155 -3.71 -22.12 16.08
C ILE A 155 -3.70 -21.44 14.73
N TYR A 156 -2.51 -21.12 14.23
CA TYR A 156 -2.31 -20.46 12.95
C TYR A 156 -0.99 -20.90 12.31
N LEU A 157 -0.80 -20.56 11.04
CA LEU A 157 0.40 -20.93 10.30
C LEU A 157 1.39 -19.77 10.25
N SER A 158 2.67 -20.11 10.25
CA SER A 158 3.81 -19.21 10.14
C SER A 158 4.88 -19.85 9.27
N ASN A 159 5.85 -19.04 8.79
CA ASN A 159 6.96 -19.51 7.97
C ASN A 159 6.50 -20.38 6.78
N ILE A 160 5.42 -19.98 6.12
CA ILE A 160 4.92 -20.68 4.94
C ILE A 160 5.90 -20.39 3.80
N ASP A 161 6.45 -21.44 3.20
CA ASP A 161 7.36 -21.33 2.06
C ASP A 161 6.72 -20.51 0.95
N SER A 162 7.50 -19.66 0.31
CA SER A 162 7.06 -19.05 -0.93
C SER A 162 7.08 -20.07 -2.06
N LEU A 163 6.06 -20.06 -2.90
CA LEU A 163 6.08 -20.81 -4.16
C LEU A 163 6.96 -20.05 -5.15
N SER A 164 8.09 -20.65 -5.53
CA SER A 164 8.88 -20.18 -6.66
C SER A 164 8.08 -20.40 -7.94
N CYS A 165 7.88 -19.34 -8.73
CA CYS A 165 7.18 -19.46 -9.99
C CYS A 165 7.99 -20.38 -10.94
N PRO A 166 7.41 -21.50 -11.41
CA PRO A 166 8.13 -22.50 -12.21
C PRO A 166 8.59 -21.94 -13.57
N LEU A 167 8.00 -20.85 -14.03
CA LEU A 167 8.34 -20.21 -15.30
C LEU A 167 9.57 -19.28 -15.22
N CYS A 168 9.96 -18.82 -14.03
CA CYS A 168 11.04 -17.84 -13.91
C CYS A 168 12.23 -18.27 -13.03
N GLY A 169 12.31 -19.54 -12.61
CA GLY A 169 13.55 -20.16 -12.11
C GLY A 169 14.19 -19.53 -10.85
N GLY A 170 13.50 -18.65 -10.13
CA GLY A 170 13.90 -18.17 -8.80
C GLY A 170 15.01 -17.12 -8.72
N ASP A 171 15.84 -16.92 -9.75
CA ASP A 171 16.98 -15.98 -9.67
C ASP A 171 16.80 -14.75 -10.58
N GLY A 172 16.03 -13.77 -10.10
CA GLY A 172 15.82 -12.50 -10.81
C GLY A 172 16.98 -11.52 -10.63
N ILE A 173 18.02 -11.60 -11.45
CA ILE A 173 18.88 -10.43 -11.74
C ILE A 173 18.20 -9.62 -12.84
N LEU A 174 17.93 -8.34 -12.57
CA LEU A 174 17.46 -7.38 -13.58
C LEU A 174 18.54 -7.19 -14.65
N THR A 175 18.27 -7.58 -15.90
CA THR A 175 18.87 -6.91 -17.05
C THR A 175 17.97 -5.75 -17.47
N PRO A 176 18.46 -4.50 -17.48
CA PRO A 176 17.73 -3.41 -18.13
C PRO A 176 17.83 -3.62 -19.65
N LEU A 177 16.69 -3.82 -20.32
CA LEU A 177 16.64 -3.88 -21.78
C LEU A 177 16.68 -2.46 -22.37
N ALA A 178 17.76 -2.20 -23.10
CA ALA A 178 17.89 -1.22 -24.18
C ALA A 178 17.69 -1.98 -25.52
N THR A 179 17.24 -1.47 -26.68
CA THR A 179 16.76 -0.17 -27.15
C THR A 179 16.06 -0.35 -28.52
N CYS A 180 15.20 0.58 -28.93
CA CYS A 180 14.32 0.59 -30.12
C CYS A 180 14.98 0.41 -31.52
N SER A 181 14.75 -0.70 -32.25
CA SER A 181 14.78 -0.88 -33.73
C SER A 181 15.13 0.24 -34.75
N ILE A 182 14.53 1.39 -34.51
CA ILE A 182 14.30 2.45 -35.49
C ILE A 182 14.59 3.81 -34.85
N CYS A 183 14.74 3.85 -33.52
CA CYS A 183 14.92 5.04 -32.70
C CYS A 183 15.86 4.81 -31.50
N TYR A 184 16.64 3.71 -31.53
CA TYR A 184 17.34 2.96 -30.48
C TYR A 184 17.67 3.66 -29.15
N GLY A 185 16.66 4.22 -28.47
CA GLY A 185 16.75 4.94 -27.20
C GLY A 185 15.47 4.83 -26.38
N THR A 186 15.59 4.47 -25.10
CA THR A 186 14.61 4.70 -24.03
C THR A 186 15.23 5.74 -23.08
N GLY A 187 14.72 6.97 -23.11
CA GLY A 187 15.19 8.06 -22.25
C GLY A 187 14.62 9.43 -22.67
N PHE A 188 14.59 10.38 -21.73
CA PHE A 188 14.30 11.80 -21.99
C PHE A 188 15.62 12.57 -22.17
N THR A 189 15.67 13.52 -23.11
CA THR A 189 16.80 14.44 -23.32
C THR A 189 16.36 15.87 -22.99
N ASP A 190 17.11 16.60 -22.18
CA ASP A 190 16.99 18.06 -22.07
C ASP A 190 17.79 18.75 -23.20
N CYS A 191 17.14 19.64 -23.93
CA CYS A 191 17.75 20.52 -24.93
C CYS A 191 17.74 21.96 -24.40
N PRO A 192 18.87 22.60 -24.03
CA PRO A 192 18.89 24.01 -23.69
C PRO A 192 19.55 24.82 -24.82
N ASP A 193 18.79 25.07 -25.89
CA ASP A 193 19.00 26.23 -26.76
C ASP A 193 17.67 26.61 -27.41
N CYS A 194 16.79 27.21 -26.60
CA CYS A 194 15.63 27.97 -27.05
C CYS A 194 15.55 29.27 -26.25
N ASN A 195 16.26 30.26 -26.80
CA ASN A 195 16.32 31.67 -26.50
C ASN A 195 14.93 32.32 -26.31
N SER A 196 14.69 33.00 -25.18
CA SER A 196 13.99 34.29 -25.19
C SER A 196 14.30 35.12 -23.93
N ASN A 197 14.78 36.34 -24.22
CA ASN A 197 15.03 37.42 -23.28
C ASN A 197 13.75 37.91 -22.60
N PHE A 198 13.79 38.13 -21.29
CA PHE A 198 13.00 39.19 -20.66
C PHE A 198 13.71 39.72 -19.42
N GLY A 199 14.16 40.96 -19.49
CA GLY A 199 14.78 41.69 -18.39
C GLY A 199 13.76 42.42 -17.52
N LEU A 200 14.31 43.35 -16.72
CA LEU A 200 13.71 44.36 -15.84
C LEU A 200 13.93 44.03 -14.34
N THR A 201 14.95 44.63 -13.70
CA THR A 201 15.04 46.01 -13.16
C THR A 201 14.14 46.28 -11.97
N GLY A 202 14.73 46.82 -10.90
CA GLY A 202 14.06 47.78 -10.02
C GLY A 202 14.17 47.45 -8.55
N GLY A 203 15.11 48.11 -7.87
CA GLY A 203 15.16 48.14 -6.42
C GLY A 203 13.97 48.88 -5.80
N VAL A 204 13.77 48.66 -4.50
CA VAL A 204 12.88 49.49 -3.69
C VAL A 204 13.60 49.80 -2.39
N THR A 205 13.92 51.07 -2.22
CA THR A 205 14.28 51.68 -0.95
C THR A 205 13.03 52.15 -0.22
N THR A 206 13.25 52.46 1.07
CA THR A 206 12.52 53.39 1.93
C THR A 206 11.22 52.93 2.58
N ILE A 207 11.41 52.69 3.88
CA ILE A 207 10.52 52.85 5.03
C ILE A 207 9.54 54.02 4.89
N GLY A 208 8.28 53.78 5.25
CA GLY A 208 7.27 54.81 5.54
C GLY A 208 6.24 54.25 6.52
N VAL A 209 5.97 55.00 7.57
CA VAL A 209 5.43 54.57 8.86
C VAL A 209 3.95 54.99 9.00
N ILE A 210 3.22 54.28 9.89
CA ILE A 210 1.99 54.67 10.61
C ILE A 210 0.67 54.58 9.85
N ALA A 211 -0.20 53.67 10.32
CA ALA A 211 -1.47 54.04 10.96
C ALA A 211 -2.10 52.81 11.61
N ILE A 212 -2.03 52.77 12.95
CA ILE A 212 -2.82 51.86 13.78
C ILE A 212 -4.26 52.38 13.75
N ILE A 213 -5.13 51.71 13.00
CA ILE A 213 -6.58 51.85 13.13
C ILE A 213 -7.11 50.49 13.54
N GLY A 214 -7.69 50.44 14.74
CA GLY A 214 -8.34 49.27 15.30
C GLY A 214 -9.45 48.79 14.38
N LEU A 215 -9.28 47.58 13.86
CA LEU A 215 -10.34 46.78 13.26
C LEU A 215 -10.67 45.67 14.25
N VAL A 216 -11.91 45.68 14.71
CA VAL A 216 -12.57 44.51 15.29
C VAL A 216 -12.58 43.46 14.19
N ILE A 217 -11.61 42.55 14.22
CA ILE A 217 -11.60 41.38 13.34
C ILE A 217 -12.67 40.45 13.91
N LEU A 218 -13.88 40.53 13.35
CA LEU A 218 -14.73 39.37 13.20
C LEU A 218 -13.84 38.28 12.60
N SER A 219 -13.47 37.29 13.41
CA SER A 219 -12.76 36.10 12.95
C SER A 219 -13.71 35.30 12.08
N THR A 220 -14.00 35.81 10.87
CA THR A 220 -14.35 34.96 9.75
C THR A 220 -13.16 34.03 9.59
N ILE A 221 -13.29 32.83 10.14
CA ILE A 221 -12.36 31.73 9.87
C ILE A 221 -12.50 31.49 8.38
N ILE A 222 -11.67 32.18 7.60
CA ILE A 222 -11.43 31.85 6.20
C ILE A 222 -10.64 30.55 6.29
N ILE A 223 -11.37 29.43 6.36
CA ILE A 223 -10.81 28.10 6.13
C ILE A 223 -10.35 28.13 4.67
N ARG A 224 -9.10 28.55 4.45
CA ARG A 224 -8.41 28.29 3.20
C ARG A 224 -8.31 26.78 3.11
N ARG A 225 -9.28 26.15 2.44
CA ARG A 225 -9.22 24.74 2.08
C ARG A 225 -7.91 24.55 1.35
N ARG A 226 -6.92 23.94 2.01
CA ARG A 226 -5.66 23.57 1.36
C ARG A 226 -6.05 22.73 0.15
N LYS A 227 -5.54 23.09 -1.04
CA LYS A 227 -5.69 22.25 -2.22
C LYS A 227 -5.01 20.92 -1.90
N ILE A 228 -5.80 19.86 -1.84
CA ILE A 228 -5.30 18.51 -1.60
C ILE A 228 -4.59 18.07 -2.88
N THR A 229 -3.34 17.64 -2.75
CA THR A 229 -2.55 17.10 -3.87
C THR A 229 -2.68 15.58 -3.94
N GLU A 230 -2.37 15.00 -5.10
CA GLU A 230 -2.36 13.54 -5.24
C GLU A 230 -1.38 12.87 -4.26
N LYS A 231 -0.24 13.52 -4.01
CA LYS A 231 0.76 13.08 -3.02
C LYS A 231 0.17 13.02 -1.60
N ASP A 232 -0.76 13.91 -1.27
CA ASP A 232 -1.43 13.89 0.03
C ASP A 232 -2.41 12.72 0.12
N LEU A 233 -3.20 12.47 -0.95
CA LEU A 233 -4.13 11.34 -1.04
C LEU A 233 -3.43 9.99 -0.93
N ARG A 234 -2.19 9.88 -1.42
CA ARG A 234 -1.36 8.67 -1.32
C ARG A 234 -0.90 8.35 0.09
N LYS A 235 -0.80 9.35 0.95
CA LYS A 235 -0.36 9.21 2.34
C LYS A 235 -1.50 8.94 3.30
N MET A 236 -2.74 9.15 2.86
CA MET A 236 -3.93 8.85 3.65
C MET A 236 -4.04 7.35 3.89
N SER A 237 -4.58 6.97 5.04
CA SER A 237 -5.05 5.60 5.22
C SER A 237 -6.15 5.26 4.22
N PHE A 238 -6.37 3.98 3.96
CA PHE A 238 -7.43 3.50 3.08
C PHE A 238 -8.80 4.10 3.43
N TYR A 239 -9.13 4.15 4.72
CA TYR A 239 -10.39 4.71 5.20
C TYR A 239 -10.53 6.21 4.95
N GLU A 240 -9.47 6.98 5.21
CA GLU A 240 -9.47 8.44 4.96
C GLU A 240 -9.60 8.74 3.46
N TYR A 241 -8.86 8.01 2.61
CA TYR A 241 -8.91 8.16 1.16
C TYR A 241 -10.30 7.84 0.61
N GLN A 242 -10.90 6.73 1.05
CA GLN A 242 -12.26 6.36 0.67
C GLN A 242 -13.27 7.44 1.06
N ASN A 243 -13.19 7.95 2.29
CA ASN A 243 -14.08 9.00 2.76
C ASN A 243 -13.92 10.30 1.99
N TRP A 244 -12.68 10.66 1.65
CA TRP A 244 -12.40 11.83 0.84
C TRP A 244 -13.07 11.73 -0.54
N ILE A 245 -12.98 10.57 -1.21
CA ILE A 245 -13.64 10.35 -2.50
C ILE A 245 -15.17 10.40 -2.35
N ILE A 246 -15.70 9.77 -1.30
CA ILE A 246 -17.14 9.74 -1.03
C ILE A 246 -17.69 11.16 -0.87
N GLU A 247 -17.03 11.98 -0.06
CA GLU A 247 -17.40 13.38 0.16
C GLU A 247 -17.26 14.20 -1.12
N LYS A 248 -16.13 14.05 -1.83
CA LYS A 248 -15.82 14.81 -3.04
C LYS A 248 -16.84 14.57 -4.16
N LEU A 249 -17.34 13.35 -4.30
CA LEU A 249 -18.34 13.00 -5.30
C LEU A 249 -19.79 13.10 -4.80
N SER A 250 -20.00 13.41 -3.50
CA SER A 250 -21.32 13.43 -2.87
C SER A 250 -22.10 12.11 -3.09
N VAL A 251 -21.39 10.99 -2.95
CA VAL A 251 -21.93 9.63 -3.17
C VAL A 251 -22.41 9.04 -1.85
N GLU A 252 -23.40 8.16 -1.91
CA GLU A 252 -23.92 7.48 -0.73
C GLU A 252 -23.01 6.29 -0.38
N ARG A 253 -22.65 6.15 0.90
CA ARG A 253 -21.81 5.03 1.34
C ARG A 253 -22.59 3.72 1.22
N ALA A 254 -21.92 2.69 0.71
CA ALA A 254 -22.53 1.36 0.61
C ALA A 254 -22.82 0.74 1.99
N GLN A 255 -23.79 -0.16 2.04
CA GLN A 255 -24.02 -0.97 3.24
C GLN A 255 -22.85 -1.93 3.47
N ILE A 256 -22.61 -2.33 4.73
CA ILE A 256 -21.51 -3.23 5.11
C ILE A 256 -21.48 -4.51 4.26
N ARG A 257 -22.65 -5.06 3.92
CA ARG A 257 -22.76 -6.27 3.07
C ARG A 257 -22.23 -6.05 1.65
N ASP A 258 -22.39 -4.86 1.11
CA ASP A 258 -21.93 -4.49 -0.23
C ASP A 258 -20.44 -4.09 -0.21
N SER A 259 -20.00 -3.39 0.84
CA SER A 259 -18.58 -3.07 1.05
C SER A 259 -17.70 -4.30 1.15
N ARG A 260 -18.17 -5.37 1.79
CA ARG A 260 -17.46 -6.66 1.82
C ARG A 260 -17.30 -7.30 0.44
N LEU A 261 -18.13 -6.93 -0.52
CA LEU A 261 -18.03 -7.37 -1.90
C LEU A 261 -17.16 -6.44 -2.75
N GLY A 262 -16.72 -5.29 -2.23
CA GLY A 262 -15.95 -4.31 -2.99
C GLY A 262 -16.78 -3.23 -3.68
N ILE A 263 -18.01 -2.98 -3.19
CA ILE A 263 -18.79 -1.77 -3.54
C ILE A 263 -18.65 -0.77 -2.39
N ASP A 264 -18.03 0.37 -2.65
CA ASP A 264 -17.71 1.39 -1.65
C ASP A 264 -18.80 2.45 -1.50
N GLY A 265 -19.56 2.70 -2.58
CA GLY A 265 -20.66 3.64 -2.57
C GLY A 265 -21.58 3.53 -3.78
N TYR A 266 -22.57 4.42 -3.83
CA TYR A 266 -23.52 4.54 -4.92
C TYR A 266 -23.71 6.01 -5.32
N THR A 267 -23.80 6.27 -6.62
CA THR A 267 -24.26 7.58 -7.11
C THR A 267 -25.75 7.76 -6.82
N LYS A 268 -26.27 8.99 -6.99
CA LYS A 268 -27.70 9.28 -6.86
C LYS A 268 -28.56 8.50 -7.86
N ASP A 269 -27.97 8.11 -8.99
CA ASP A 269 -28.62 7.31 -10.03
C ASP A 269 -28.51 5.80 -9.78
N GLY A 270 -27.94 5.39 -8.64
CA GLY A 270 -27.80 3.99 -8.24
C GLY A 270 -26.63 3.26 -8.89
N GLU A 271 -25.65 3.99 -9.43
CA GLU A 271 -24.44 3.39 -10.01
C GLU A 271 -23.47 3.02 -8.91
N ALA A 272 -23.03 1.77 -8.90
CA ALA A 272 -22.11 1.29 -7.87
C ALA A 272 -20.69 1.83 -8.11
N ILE A 273 -20.01 2.21 -7.04
CA ILE A 273 -18.66 2.76 -7.09
C ILE A 273 -17.71 1.82 -6.37
N GLN A 274 -16.58 1.51 -7.00
CA GLN A 274 -15.43 0.88 -6.37
C GLN A 274 -14.28 1.89 -6.31
N ILE A 275 -13.69 2.01 -5.12
CA ILE A 275 -12.61 2.94 -4.82
C ILE A 275 -11.35 2.12 -4.55
N ASN A 276 -10.35 2.28 -5.41
CA ASN A 276 -9.06 1.60 -5.26
C ASN A 276 -7.96 2.62 -4.96
N GLN A 277 -7.26 2.47 -3.84
CA GLN A 277 -6.11 3.30 -3.47
C GLN A 277 -4.80 2.70 -4.04
N SER A 278 -4.84 2.24 -5.28
CA SER A 278 -3.71 1.60 -5.94
C SER A 278 -3.39 2.25 -7.28
N HIS A 279 -2.20 1.91 -7.76
CA HIS A 279 -1.81 2.14 -9.14
C HIS A 279 -2.12 0.93 -10.01
N ASN A 280 -2.10 1.14 -11.33
CA ASN A 280 -2.05 0.09 -12.33
C ASN A 280 -3.22 -0.89 -12.19
N VAL A 281 -4.42 -0.37 -11.90
CA VAL A 281 -5.64 -1.18 -11.87
C VAL A 281 -5.84 -1.78 -13.24
N GLY A 282 -5.97 -3.11 -13.31
CA GLY A 282 -5.93 -3.86 -14.57
C GLY A 282 -7.23 -4.60 -14.88
N LYS A 283 -7.14 -5.49 -15.88
CA LYS A 283 -8.25 -6.32 -16.35
C LYS A 283 -8.90 -7.18 -15.26
N ALA A 284 -8.11 -7.71 -14.33
CA ALA A 284 -8.60 -8.58 -13.26
C ALA A 284 -9.60 -7.87 -12.32
N GLU A 285 -9.26 -6.65 -11.87
CA GLU A 285 -10.12 -5.84 -11.02
C GLU A 285 -11.44 -5.48 -11.71
N VAL A 286 -11.38 -5.11 -12.99
CA VAL A 286 -12.57 -4.76 -13.79
C VAL A 286 -13.53 -5.93 -13.87
N TYR A 287 -13.05 -7.14 -14.16
CA TYR A 287 -13.90 -8.33 -14.23
C TYR A 287 -14.44 -8.76 -12.87
N LYS A 288 -13.63 -8.65 -11.82
CA LYS A 288 -14.10 -8.89 -10.44
C LYS A 288 -15.28 -7.98 -10.13
N PHE A 289 -15.14 -6.68 -10.41
CA PHE A 289 -16.22 -5.71 -10.21
C PHE A 289 -17.44 -6.00 -11.07
N ALA A 290 -17.27 -6.25 -12.37
CA ALA A 290 -18.36 -6.62 -13.27
C ALA A 290 -19.17 -7.83 -12.77
N ASN A 291 -18.49 -8.86 -12.24
CA ASN A 291 -19.15 -10.03 -11.67
C ASN A 291 -20.00 -9.68 -10.44
N ILE A 292 -19.49 -8.81 -9.57
CA ILE A 292 -20.23 -8.32 -8.40
C ILE A 292 -21.49 -7.56 -8.82
N LEU A 293 -21.35 -6.64 -9.80
CA LEU A 293 -22.46 -5.88 -10.35
C LEU A 293 -23.52 -6.79 -11.00
N SER A 294 -23.07 -7.81 -11.75
CA SER A 294 -23.94 -8.81 -12.37
C SER A 294 -24.78 -9.55 -11.32
N LYS A 295 -24.15 -10.05 -10.25
CA LYS A 295 -24.83 -10.74 -9.14
C LYS A 295 -25.86 -9.86 -8.44
N LYS A 296 -25.58 -8.56 -8.35
CA LYS A 296 -26.47 -7.55 -7.76
C LYS A 296 -27.50 -7.00 -8.74
N LYS A 297 -27.49 -7.44 -10.01
CA LYS A 297 -28.33 -6.94 -11.10
C LYS A 297 -28.19 -5.43 -11.36
N ILE A 298 -27.00 -4.88 -11.07
CA ILE A 298 -26.64 -3.48 -11.33
C ILE A 298 -26.04 -3.38 -12.72
N ARG A 299 -26.49 -2.40 -13.51
CA ARG A 299 -26.10 -2.26 -14.93
C ARG A 299 -24.95 -1.29 -15.17
N ARG A 300 -24.65 -0.41 -14.22
CA ARG A 300 -23.62 0.63 -14.35
C ARG A 300 -22.74 0.67 -13.11
N GLY A 301 -21.44 0.86 -13.30
CA GLY A 301 -20.53 1.07 -12.20
C GLY A 301 -19.34 1.94 -12.57
N ILE A 302 -18.69 2.50 -11.55
CA ILE A 302 -17.57 3.42 -11.66
C ILE A 302 -16.40 2.85 -10.84
N ILE A 303 -15.23 2.72 -11.46
CA ILE A 303 -13.99 2.38 -10.75
C ILE A 303 -13.15 3.65 -10.65
N ILE A 304 -12.74 3.99 -9.44
CA ILE A 304 -11.90 5.15 -9.14
C ILE A 304 -10.52 4.67 -8.67
N ALA A 305 -9.46 5.11 -9.33
CA ALA A 305 -8.09 4.72 -9.01
C ALA A 305 -7.06 5.81 -9.34
N PHE A 306 -5.81 5.66 -8.91
CA PHE A 306 -4.77 6.62 -9.29
C PHE A 306 -4.43 6.52 -10.78
N ASN A 307 -4.32 5.30 -11.32
CA ASN A 307 -4.17 5.04 -12.75
C ASN A 307 -4.63 3.62 -13.10
N PHE A 308 -4.78 3.39 -14.40
CA PHE A 308 -5.25 2.14 -14.99
C PHE A 308 -4.21 1.63 -16.00
N ASN A 309 -4.11 0.32 -16.15
CA ASN A 309 -3.32 -0.30 -17.20
C ASN A 309 -4.03 -0.22 -18.56
N ASP A 310 -3.28 -0.42 -19.65
CA ASP A 310 -3.81 -0.34 -21.01
C ASP A 310 -4.85 -1.45 -21.31
N ASP A 311 -4.76 -2.58 -20.61
CA ASP A 311 -5.67 -3.74 -20.75
C ASP A 311 -7.08 -3.50 -20.18
N VAL A 312 -7.28 -2.43 -19.42
CA VAL A 312 -8.57 -2.07 -18.81
C VAL A 312 -9.65 -1.80 -19.85
N PHE A 313 -9.30 -1.23 -21.01
CA PHE A 313 -10.27 -0.96 -22.07
C PHE A 313 -10.83 -2.24 -22.68
N GLU A 314 -10.00 -3.27 -22.84
CA GLU A 314 -10.43 -4.58 -23.28
C GLU A 314 -11.40 -5.20 -22.24
N ALA A 315 -11.05 -5.09 -20.96
CA ALA A 315 -11.87 -5.60 -19.86
C ALA A 315 -13.24 -4.91 -19.76
N ILE A 316 -13.31 -3.59 -19.95
CA ILE A 316 -14.56 -2.83 -19.97
C ILE A 316 -15.44 -3.27 -21.15
N ASN A 317 -14.84 -3.46 -22.33
CA ASN A 317 -15.56 -3.94 -23.51
C ASN A 317 -16.08 -5.37 -23.29
N GLY A 318 -15.25 -6.26 -22.73
CA GLY A 318 -15.65 -7.61 -22.35
C GLY A 318 -16.78 -7.60 -21.32
N ALA A 319 -16.71 -6.71 -20.31
CA ALA A 319 -17.76 -6.58 -19.32
C ALA A 319 -19.11 -6.15 -19.93
N ARG A 320 -19.05 -5.23 -20.91
CA ARG A 320 -20.23 -4.79 -21.68
C ARG A 320 -20.83 -5.92 -22.52
N GLN A 321 -19.99 -6.69 -23.20
CA GLN A 321 -20.46 -7.78 -24.08
C GLN A 321 -21.01 -8.97 -23.29
N HIS A 322 -20.29 -9.42 -22.27
CA HIS A 322 -20.62 -10.66 -21.55
C HIS A 322 -21.65 -10.45 -20.44
N PHE A 323 -21.54 -9.37 -19.66
CA PHE A 323 -22.42 -9.14 -18.51
C PHE A 323 -23.53 -8.12 -18.79
N ARG A 324 -23.47 -7.41 -19.93
CA ARG A 324 -24.34 -6.26 -20.22
C ARG A 324 -24.25 -5.21 -19.11
N ILE A 325 -23.02 -4.90 -18.71
CA ILE A 325 -22.67 -3.93 -17.66
C ILE A 325 -21.77 -2.86 -18.25
N ILE A 326 -22.06 -1.60 -17.95
CA ILE A 326 -21.25 -0.46 -18.37
C ILE A 326 -20.38 -0.06 -17.19
N ILE A 327 -19.06 -0.13 -17.37
CA ILE A 327 -18.10 0.32 -16.35
C ILE A 327 -17.38 1.57 -16.87
N GLU A 328 -17.33 2.59 -16.05
CA GLU A 328 -16.58 3.82 -16.28
C GLU A 328 -15.36 3.86 -15.37
N THR A 329 -14.23 4.38 -15.86
CA THR A 329 -13.00 4.54 -15.09
C THR A 329 -12.70 6.01 -14.86
N VAL A 330 -12.43 6.36 -13.61
CA VAL A 330 -12.14 7.73 -13.20
C VAL A 330 -10.80 7.76 -12.50
N MET A 331 -9.86 8.53 -13.05
CA MET A 331 -8.58 8.76 -12.39
C MET A 331 -8.75 9.82 -11.30
N VAL A 332 -8.14 9.59 -10.14
CA VAL A 332 -8.12 10.54 -9.00
C VAL A 332 -7.65 11.93 -9.43
N LYS A 333 -6.70 12.01 -10.37
CA LYS A 333 -6.23 13.29 -10.93
C LYS A 333 -7.38 14.17 -11.43
N LYS A 334 -8.39 13.59 -12.10
CA LYS A 334 -9.59 14.30 -12.59
C LYS A 334 -10.48 14.83 -11.47
N LEU A 335 -10.37 14.29 -10.25
CA LEU A 335 -11.13 14.74 -9.08
C LEU A 335 -10.43 15.87 -8.34
N ILE A 336 -9.12 16.00 -8.47
CA ILE A 336 -8.35 17.05 -7.80
C ILE A 336 -8.52 18.39 -8.52
N ASP A 337 -8.61 18.35 -9.85
CA ASP A 337 -8.78 19.51 -10.73
C ASP A 337 -10.15 20.21 -10.56
#